data_AF-A0A7K2EXR4-F1
#
_entry.id   AF-A0A7K2EXR4-F1
#
_cell.length_a   1.000
_cell.length_b   1.000
_cell.length_c   1.000
_cell.angle_alpha   90.00
_cell.angle_beta   90.00
_cell.angle_gamma   90.00
#
_symmetry.space_group_name_H-M   'P 1'
#
loop_
_entity.id
_entity.type
_entity.pdbx_description
1 polymer ?
#
loop_
_entity_poly.entity_id
_entity_poly.type
_entity_poly.pdbx_seq_one_letter_code
_entity_poly.pdbx_strand_id
1 'polypeptide(L)'
;MIYGAMKFSIGGSLKLAFRPWVEGLENIPAHGPAILASNHLSFSDSFFLPAVLDRKVTFIAKAEYFTAPGVKGKLTAAFFKGVGQLPVDRSGGRGAGEAAIRAGIQVIESGGLFGIYPEGTRSPDGRLYRGKPGGLARVALATGAPVIPVAMIDTEKIQPPGQVMPKLMRPGIRIGEPLDFSRYQGMDGDRFILRSVTDEVMYEIMKLSGQEYVDIYATAAKRQIAEAAKNKGTDRSGA
;
A
#
# COMPACT_ATOMS: atom_id res chain seq x y z
N MET A 1 9.85 14.95 15.31
CA MET A 1 11.34 14.91 15.37
C MET A 1 11.92 13.61 14.81
N ILE A 2 11.53 12.40 15.29
CA ILE A 2 12.10 11.12 14.79
C ILE A 2 11.79 10.83 13.31
N TYR A 3 10.54 11.06 12.86
CA TYR A 3 10.13 10.81 11.47
C TYR A 3 10.94 11.63 10.45
N GLY A 4 11.13 12.93 10.71
CA GLY A 4 11.90 13.82 9.82
C GLY A 4 13.36 13.39 9.71
N ALA A 5 14.00 13.03 10.83
CA ALA A 5 15.38 12.55 10.84
C ALA A 5 15.54 11.22 10.07
N MET A 6 14.64 10.26 10.29
CA MET A 6 14.69 8.98 9.56
C MET A 6 14.34 9.13 8.08
N LYS A 7 13.39 9.99 7.73
CA LYS A 7 13.09 10.31 6.33
C LYS A 7 14.28 10.93 5.64
N PHE A 8 15.00 11.83 6.29
CA PHE A 8 16.21 12.44 5.74
C PHE A 8 17.32 11.39 5.54
N SER A 9 17.58 10.55 6.53
CA SER A 9 18.64 9.53 6.44
C SER A 9 18.28 8.37 5.51
N ILE A 10 17.17 7.66 5.78
CA ILE A 10 16.74 6.49 4.99
C ILE A 10 16.26 6.93 3.62
N GLY A 11 15.39 7.95 3.56
CA GLY A 11 14.90 8.47 2.28
C GLY A 11 16.00 9.10 1.44
N GLY A 12 16.94 9.82 2.04
CA GLY A 12 18.13 10.34 1.34
C GLY A 12 18.99 9.23 0.77
N SER A 13 19.27 8.18 1.56
CA SER A 13 20.06 7.02 1.12
C SER A 13 19.35 6.25 -0.01
N LEU A 14 18.03 6.04 0.09
CA LEU A 14 17.24 5.40 -0.96
C LEU A 14 17.23 6.23 -2.24
N LYS A 15 17.09 7.55 -2.14
CA LYS A 15 17.14 8.45 -3.30
C LYS A 15 18.51 8.44 -3.97
N LEU A 16 19.59 8.43 -3.19
CA LEU A 16 20.95 8.39 -3.71
C LEU A 16 21.25 7.05 -4.40
N ALA A 17 20.92 5.93 -3.75
CA ALA A 17 21.22 4.59 -4.24
C ALA A 17 20.34 4.20 -5.43
N PHE A 18 19.02 4.32 -5.29
CA PHE A 18 18.06 3.80 -6.27
C PHE A 18 17.62 4.87 -7.27
N ARG A 19 17.79 6.16 -6.99
CA ARG A 19 17.43 7.26 -7.92
C ARG A 19 16.01 7.11 -8.51
N PRO A 20 14.98 6.97 -7.65
CA PRO A 20 13.59 6.83 -8.09
C PRO A 20 13.20 8.01 -8.99
N TRP A 21 12.47 7.73 -10.06
CA TRP A 21 11.83 8.77 -10.86
C TRP A 21 10.37 8.91 -10.42
N VAL A 22 9.85 10.14 -10.51
CA VAL A 22 8.51 10.47 -10.02
C VAL A 22 7.82 11.39 -11.02
N GLU A 23 6.55 11.11 -11.31
CA GLU A 23 5.65 11.95 -12.11
C GLU A 23 4.39 12.26 -11.31
N GLY A 24 3.86 13.47 -11.44
CA GLY A 24 2.61 13.88 -10.78
C GLY A 24 2.74 14.24 -9.29
N LEU A 25 3.94 14.58 -8.82
CA LEU A 25 4.17 14.93 -7.41
C LEU A 25 3.33 16.14 -6.97
N GLU A 26 3.04 17.05 -7.91
CA GLU A 26 2.15 18.20 -7.77
C GLU A 26 0.70 17.83 -7.39
N ASN A 27 0.26 16.60 -7.65
CA ASN A 27 -1.07 16.12 -7.25
C ASN A 27 -1.18 15.86 -5.75
N ILE A 28 -0.07 15.79 -5.03
CA ILE A 28 -0.07 15.62 -3.57
C ILE A 28 -0.34 16.97 -2.92
N PRO A 29 -1.43 17.12 -2.13
CA PRO A 29 -1.76 18.41 -1.54
C PRO A 29 -0.72 18.81 -0.50
N ALA A 30 -0.29 20.08 -0.53
CA ALA A 30 0.68 20.63 0.42
C ALA A 30 0.16 20.60 1.89
N HIS A 31 -1.16 20.71 2.06
CA HIS A 31 -1.84 20.70 3.36
C HIS A 31 -3.16 19.92 3.27
N GLY A 32 -3.74 19.57 4.42
CA GLY A 32 -5.02 18.86 4.48
C GLY A 32 -4.91 17.35 4.20
N PRO A 33 -6.03 16.62 4.34
CA PRO A 33 -6.02 15.17 4.21
C PRO A 33 -6.06 14.68 2.76
N ALA A 34 -5.47 13.50 2.52
CA ALA A 34 -5.72 12.73 1.31
C ALA A 34 -5.40 11.24 1.51
N ILE A 35 -6.06 10.38 0.73
CA ILE A 35 -5.82 8.95 0.72
C ILE A 35 -4.94 8.62 -0.49
N LEU A 36 -3.75 8.07 -0.27
CA LEU A 36 -2.89 7.57 -1.34
C LEU A 36 -3.17 6.08 -1.57
N ALA A 37 -3.85 5.78 -2.67
CA ALA A 37 -4.22 4.42 -3.03
C ALA A 37 -3.24 3.85 -4.06
N SER A 38 -2.45 2.86 -3.67
CA SER A 38 -1.37 2.32 -4.50
C SER A 38 -1.58 0.85 -4.86
N ASN A 39 -1.11 0.43 -6.04
CA ASN A 39 -0.77 -0.97 -6.28
C ASN A 39 0.32 -1.43 -5.28
N HIS A 40 0.45 -2.73 -5.06
CA HIS A 40 1.47 -3.26 -4.14
C HIS A 40 2.29 -4.36 -4.79
N LEU A 41 3.54 -4.06 -5.14
CA LEU A 41 4.46 -4.92 -5.88
C LEU A 41 5.53 -5.51 -4.98
N SER A 42 6.06 -4.72 -4.05
CA SER A 42 7.16 -5.13 -3.18
C SER A 42 7.04 -4.58 -1.76
N PHE A 43 7.77 -5.19 -0.83
CA PHE A 43 7.96 -4.59 0.51
C PHE A 43 8.59 -3.20 0.40
N SER A 44 9.45 -3.00 -0.60
CA SER A 44 10.13 -1.74 -0.88
C SER A 44 9.18 -0.57 -1.21
N ASP A 45 7.93 -0.82 -1.62
CA ASP A 45 6.95 0.22 -1.93
C ASP A 45 6.72 1.15 -0.75
N SER A 46 6.66 0.57 0.44
CA SER A 46 6.43 1.28 1.70
C SER A 46 7.64 2.12 2.15
N PHE A 47 8.70 2.15 1.37
CA PHE A 47 9.89 2.98 1.59
C PHE A 47 10.11 3.97 0.45
N PHE A 48 9.97 3.52 -0.81
CA PHE A 48 10.16 4.41 -1.96
C PHE A 48 9.13 5.52 -2.02
N LEU A 49 7.84 5.23 -1.82
CA LEU A 49 6.82 6.27 -1.84
C LEU A 49 7.02 7.31 -0.73
N PRO A 50 7.16 6.95 0.57
CA PRO A 50 7.45 7.95 1.60
C PRO A 50 8.77 8.73 1.40
N ALA A 51 9.76 8.14 0.72
CA ALA A 51 11.06 8.78 0.49
C ALA A 51 11.00 9.92 -0.53
N VAL A 52 10.04 9.87 -1.48
CA VAL A 52 9.89 10.90 -2.52
C VAL A 52 8.85 11.96 -2.19
N LEU A 53 7.89 11.66 -1.30
CA LEU A 53 6.91 12.65 -0.85
C LEU A 53 7.57 13.68 0.06
N ASP A 54 7.07 14.92 0.07
CA ASP A 54 7.49 15.95 1.06
C ASP A 54 6.74 15.81 2.38
N ARG A 55 5.47 15.38 2.31
CA ARG A 55 4.64 15.14 3.49
C ARG A 55 4.85 13.76 4.09
N LYS A 56 4.42 13.60 5.33
CA LYS A 56 4.35 12.29 5.99
C LYS A 56 3.13 11.54 5.48
N VAL A 57 3.36 10.39 4.85
CA VAL A 57 2.32 9.37 4.61
C VAL A 57 2.34 8.35 5.73
N THR A 58 1.14 7.96 6.18
CA THR A 58 0.95 6.94 7.21
C THR A 58 0.33 5.68 6.62
N PHE A 59 1.05 4.56 6.69
CA PHE A 59 0.55 3.24 6.31
C PHE A 59 0.21 2.43 7.56
N ILE A 60 -0.60 1.39 7.38
CA ILE A 60 -0.89 0.46 8.46
C ILE A 60 0.10 -0.70 8.40
N ALA A 61 0.68 -1.03 9.55
CA ALA A 61 1.54 -2.19 9.72
C ALA A 61 1.00 -3.12 10.82
N LYS A 62 1.46 -4.37 10.77
CA LYS A 62 1.19 -5.40 11.78
C LYS A 62 1.65 -4.93 13.16
N ALA A 63 0.77 -5.04 14.17
CA ALA A 63 1.05 -4.65 15.55
C ALA A 63 2.30 -5.36 16.13
N GLU A 64 2.58 -6.58 15.69
CA GLU A 64 3.71 -7.39 16.11
C GLU A 64 5.07 -6.73 15.83
N TYR A 65 5.16 -5.86 14.82
CA TYR A 65 6.38 -5.06 14.58
C TYR A 65 6.66 -4.02 15.67
N PHE A 66 5.66 -3.70 16.49
CA PHE A 66 5.73 -2.67 17.53
C PHE A 66 5.76 -3.24 18.94
N THR A 67 5.31 -4.48 19.12
CA THR A 67 5.19 -5.14 20.43
C THR A 67 6.26 -6.21 20.68
N ALA A 68 7.12 -6.49 19.69
CA ALA A 68 8.23 -7.43 19.87
C ALA A 68 9.11 -7.06 21.08
N PRO A 69 9.41 -8.01 21.99
CA PRO A 69 10.21 -7.73 23.18
C PRO A 69 11.70 -7.54 22.86
N GLY A 70 12.44 -6.98 23.82
CA GLY A 70 13.89 -6.80 23.74
C GLY A 70 14.36 -5.58 22.95
N VAL A 71 15.68 -5.38 22.90
CA VAL A 71 16.32 -4.21 22.25
C VAL A 71 16.03 -4.19 20.74
N LYS A 72 16.14 -5.35 20.07
CA LYS A 72 15.79 -5.49 18.64
C LYS A 72 14.33 -5.13 18.36
N GLY A 73 13.43 -5.52 19.25
CA GLY A 73 12.01 -5.18 19.15
C GLY A 73 11.75 -3.69 19.32
N LYS A 74 12.39 -3.04 20.30
CA LYS A 74 12.33 -1.58 20.49
C LYS A 74 12.88 -0.81 19.28
N LEU A 75 13.99 -1.25 18.69
CA LEU A 75 14.56 -0.67 17.47
C LEU A 75 13.62 -0.83 16.28
N THR A 76 13.01 -2.01 16.13
CA THR A 76 12.01 -2.29 15.09
C THR A 76 10.80 -1.38 15.27
N ALA A 77 10.25 -1.27 16.48
CA ALA A 77 9.14 -0.39 16.79
C ALA A 77 9.47 1.09 16.50
N ALA A 78 10.65 1.56 16.90
CA ALA A 78 11.13 2.91 16.62
C ALA A 78 11.25 3.16 15.11
N PHE A 79 11.77 2.18 14.37
CA PHE A 79 11.87 2.22 12.91
C PHE A 79 10.48 2.32 12.25
N PHE A 80 9.55 1.42 12.57
CA PHE A 80 8.22 1.46 11.96
C PHE A 80 7.47 2.75 12.32
N LYS A 81 7.55 3.23 13.58
CA LYS A 81 6.98 4.53 13.97
C LYS A 81 7.61 5.69 13.18
N GLY A 82 8.92 5.67 13.01
CA GLY A 82 9.67 6.70 12.32
C GLY A 82 9.56 6.67 10.79
N VAL A 83 9.11 5.58 10.18
CA VAL A 83 8.74 5.54 8.74
C VAL A 83 7.24 5.75 8.49
N GLY A 84 6.49 6.16 9.53
CA GLY A 84 5.07 6.48 9.38
C GLY A 84 4.18 5.25 9.30
N GLN A 85 4.48 4.21 10.07
CA GLN A 85 3.62 3.03 10.14
C GLN A 85 2.79 3.08 11.43
N LEU A 86 1.48 2.90 11.30
CA LEU A 86 0.55 2.82 12.41
C LEU A 86 0.33 1.33 12.77
N PRO A 87 0.51 0.93 14.04
CA PRO A 87 0.20 -0.42 14.48
C PRO A 87 -1.30 -0.67 14.42
N VAL A 88 -1.71 -1.73 13.74
CA VAL A 88 -3.08 -2.26 13.84
C VAL A 88 -3.00 -3.76 14.08
N ASP A 89 -3.81 -4.22 15.03
CA ASP A 89 -4.01 -5.64 15.22
C ASP A 89 -4.77 -6.19 14.01
N ARG A 90 -4.07 -6.98 13.21
CA ARG A 90 -4.62 -7.67 12.03
C ARG A 90 -4.98 -9.12 12.33
N SER A 91 -4.87 -9.55 13.58
CA SER A 91 -5.35 -10.86 14.02
C SER A 91 -6.88 -10.82 14.13
N GLY A 92 -7.56 -11.82 13.58
CA GLY A 92 -9.02 -11.94 13.64
C GLY A 92 -9.79 -11.39 12.42
N GLY A 93 -10.06 -12.30 11.46
CA GLY A 93 -11.10 -12.20 10.42
C GLY A 93 -11.66 -10.80 10.08
N ARG A 94 -12.96 -10.58 10.35
CA ARG A 94 -13.64 -9.30 10.07
C ARG A 94 -13.14 -8.13 10.94
N GLY A 95 -12.70 -8.39 12.18
CA GLY A 95 -12.27 -7.35 13.13
C GLY A 95 -11.00 -6.60 12.69
N ALA A 96 -10.07 -7.30 12.04
CA ALA A 96 -8.85 -6.72 11.48
C ALA A 96 -9.12 -5.64 10.41
N GLY A 97 -10.18 -5.82 9.61
CA GLY A 97 -10.58 -4.86 8.59
C GLY A 97 -11.14 -3.57 9.19
N GLU A 98 -12.03 -3.68 10.17
CA GLU A 98 -12.61 -2.53 10.86
C GLU A 98 -11.56 -1.70 11.62
N ALA A 99 -10.62 -2.37 12.28
CA ALA A 99 -9.53 -1.68 12.98
C ALA A 99 -8.67 -0.86 12.02
N ALA A 100 -8.40 -1.39 10.82
CA ALA A 100 -7.65 -0.69 9.80
C ALA A 100 -8.42 0.52 9.23
N ILE A 101 -9.74 0.39 9.06
CA ILE A 101 -10.60 1.48 8.60
C ILE A 101 -10.63 2.62 9.63
N ARG A 102 -10.87 2.31 10.91
CA ARG A 102 -10.84 3.32 11.99
C ARG A 102 -9.50 4.03 12.07
N ALA A 103 -8.40 3.29 11.96
CA ALA A 103 -7.05 3.86 11.90
C ALA A 103 -6.87 4.82 10.72
N GLY A 104 -7.36 4.45 9.52
CA GLY A 104 -7.32 5.30 8.34
C GLY A 104 -8.12 6.59 8.53
N ILE A 105 -9.33 6.49 9.08
CA ILE A 105 -10.18 7.65 9.41
C ILE A 105 -9.44 8.61 10.35
N GLN A 106 -8.82 8.10 11.43
CA GLN A 106 -8.07 8.94 12.37
C GLN A 106 -6.90 9.68 11.72
N VAL A 107 -6.17 9.04 10.79
CA VAL A 107 -5.10 9.71 10.03
C VAL A 107 -5.67 10.86 9.21
N ILE A 108 -6.80 10.64 8.54
CA ILE A 108 -7.47 11.63 7.72
C ILE A 108 -8.04 12.79 8.56
N GLU A 109 -8.73 12.51 9.66
CA GLU A 109 -9.27 13.52 10.58
C GLU A 109 -8.15 14.40 11.19
N SER A 110 -6.95 13.86 11.36
CA SER A 110 -5.76 14.63 11.77
C SER A 110 -5.15 15.50 10.66
N GLY A 111 -5.73 15.52 9.46
CA GLY A 111 -5.21 16.23 8.29
C GLY A 111 -4.00 15.56 7.63
N GLY A 112 -3.77 14.28 7.89
CA GLY A 112 -2.63 13.51 7.40
C GLY A 112 -2.85 12.86 6.04
N LEU A 113 -1.77 12.31 5.46
CA LEU A 113 -1.85 11.44 4.29
C LEU A 113 -1.98 9.99 4.74
N PHE A 114 -3.02 9.29 4.29
CA PHE A 114 -3.25 7.88 4.58
C PHE A 114 -2.88 7.01 3.39
N GLY A 115 -1.90 6.12 3.54
CA GLY A 115 -1.48 5.19 2.50
C GLY A 115 -2.19 3.85 2.61
N ILE A 116 -2.76 3.37 1.50
CA ILE A 116 -3.47 2.08 1.43
C ILE A 116 -3.17 1.35 0.13
N TYR A 117 -3.12 0.01 0.23
CA TYR A 117 -3.01 -0.90 -0.91
C TYR A 117 -4.36 -1.60 -1.12
N PRO A 118 -5.19 -1.18 -2.10
CA PRO A 118 -6.56 -1.68 -2.22
C PRO A 118 -6.65 -3.18 -2.54
N GLU A 119 -5.63 -3.76 -3.16
CA GLU A 119 -5.49 -5.22 -3.38
C GLU A 119 -5.43 -6.00 -2.05
N GLY A 120 -4.97 -5.35 -0.98
CA GLY A 120 -4.86 -5.89 0.37
C GLY A 120 -3.71 -6.87 0.59
N THR A 121 -2.89 -7.14 -0.43
CA THR A 121 -1.64 -7.92 -0.34
C THR A 121 -0.75 -7.60 -1.54
N ARG A 122 0.55 -7.86 -1.43
CA ARG A 122 1.49 -7.73 -2.57
C ARG A 122 1.07 -8.64 -3.72
N SER A 123 1.17 -8.14 -4.95
CA SER A 123 1.05 -8.93 -6.17
C SER A 123 2.04 -10.11 -6.14
N PRO A 124 1.61 -11.33 -6.47
CA PRO A 124 2.50 -12.49 -6.56
C PRO A 124 3.44 -12.44 -7.78
N ASP A 125 3.07 -11.72 -8.85
CA ASP A 125 3.72 -11.82 -10.16
C ASP A 125 3.86 -10.49 -10.90
N GLY A 126 3.53 -9.37 -10.25
CA GLY A 126 3.65 -8.04 -10.83
C GLY A 126 2.42 -7.58 -11.61
N ARG A 127 1.36 -8.40 -11.73
CA ARG A 127 0.07 -7.97 -12.29
C ARG A 127 -0.76 -7.20 -11.26
N LEU A 128 -1.74 -6.45 -11.76
CA LEU A 128 -2.67 -5.69 -10.91
C LEU A 128 -3.92 -6.54 -10.66
N TYR A 129 -4.23 -6.81 -9.40
CA TYR A 129 -5.35 -7.66 -9.03
C TYR A 129 -6.56 -6.86 -8.55
N ARG A 130 -7.72 -7.53 -8.54
CA ARG A 130 -8.98 -6.97 -8.06
C ARG A 130 -8.86 -6.31 -6.68
N GLY A 131 -9.24 -5.04 -6.59
CA GLY A 131 -9.30 -4.29 -5.34
C GLY A 131 -10.39 -4.79 -4.39
N LYS A 132 -10.13 -4.73 -3.08
CA LYS A 132 -11.10 -5.08 -2.03
C LYS A 132 -11.97 -3.88 -1.68
N PRO A 133 -13.30 -3.97 -1.82
CA PRO A 133 -14.18 -2.80 -1.76
C PRO A 133 -14.27 -2.10 -0.40
N GLY A 134 -13.93 -2.78 0.69
CA GLY A 134 -14.14 -2.24 2.04
C GLY A 134 -13.16 -1.14 2.44
N GLY A 135 -11.86 -1.46 2.50
CA GLY A 135 -10.88 -0.62 3.21
C GLY A 135 -10.74 0.80 2.66
N LEU A 136 -10.46 0.91 1.35
CA LEU A 136 -10.26 2.19 0.69
C LEU A 136 -11.56 3.01 0.67
N ALA A 137 -12.62 2.44 0.10
CA ALA A 137 -13.85 3.19 -0.12
C ALA A 137 -14.52 3.59 1.20
N ARG A 138 -14.52 2.74 2.25
CA ARG A 138 -15.12 3.14 3.54
C ARG A 138 -14.39 4.31 4.18
N VAL A 139 -13.07 4.36 4.11
CA VAL A 139 -12.32 5.53 4.64
C VAL A 139 -12.65 6.78 3.81
N ALA A 140 -12.66 6.67 2.48
CA ALA A 140 -12.99 7.80 1.60
C ALA A 140 -14.42 8.33 1.85
N LEU A 141 -15.42 7.45 1.88
CA LEU A 141 -16.83 7.84 2.03
C LEU A 141 -17.20 8.29 3.45
N ALA A 142 -16.50 7.79 4.48
CA ALA A 142 -16.72 8.26 5.85
C ALA A 142 -16.12 9.65 6.08
N THR A 143 -15.02 9.99 5.41
CA THR A 143 -14.25 11.21 5.68
C THR A 143 -14.45 12.32 4.64
N GLY A 144 -14.89 11.97 3.43
CA GLY A 144 -14.91 12.89 2.29
C GLY A 144 -13.53 13.26 1.76
N ALA A 145 -12.46 12.58 2.19
CA ALA A 145 -11.11 12.89 1.72
C ALA A 145 -10.90 12.46 0.26
N PRO A 146 -10.15 13.24 -0.54
CA PRO A 146 -9.84 12.88 -1.91
C PRO A 146 -8.95 11.63 -1.95
N VAL A 147 -9.15 10.79 -2.96
CA VAL A 147 -8.34 9.61 -3.21
C VAL A 147 -7.39 9.89 -4.37
N ILE A 148 -6.09 9.79 -4.11
CA ILE A 148 -5.04 10.01 -5.10
C ILE A 148 -4.49 8.62 -5.50
N PRO A 149 -4.72 8.17 -6.74
CA PRO A 149 -4.18 6.91 -7.23
C PRO A 149 -2.66 7.02 -7.44
N VAL A 150 -1.94 5.98 -7.04
CA VAL A 150 -0.48 5.89 -7.15
C VAL A 150 -0.11 4.58 -7.82
N ALA A 151 0.82 4.63 -8.78
CA ALA A 151 1.43 3.45 -9.36
C ALA A 151 2.90 3.37 -8.98
N MET A 152 3.26 2.34 -8.23
CA MET A 152 4.62 1.85 -8.08
C MET A 152 5.02 1.07 -9.33
N ILE A 153 6.23 1.29 -9.83
CA ILE A 153 6.74 0.69 -11.06
C ILE A 153 8.11 0.05 -10.79
N ASP A 154 8.26 -1.19 -11.25
CA ASP A 154 9.50 -1.99 -11.20
C ASP A 154 10.04 -2.32 -9.80
N THR A 155 9.28 -2.08 -8.73
CA THR A 155 9.73 -2.39 -7.37
C THR A 155 9.75 -3.90 -7.09
N GLU A 156 8.95 -4.69 -7.79
CA GLU A 156 9.02 -6.16 -7.82
C GLU A 156 10.31 -6.66 -8.47
N LYS A 157 10.90 -5.92 -9.41
CA LYS A 157 12.21 -6.25 -10.01
C LYS A 157 13.37 -5.90 -9.08
N ILE A 158 13.18 -4.90 -8.21
CA ILE A 158 14.15 -4.53 -7.17
C ILE A 158 14.21 -5.60 -6.08
N GLN A 159 13.06 -5.94 -5.51
CA GLN A 159 12.99 -6.88 -4.40
C GLN A 159 11.77 -7.79 -4.58
N PRO A 160 11.91 -8.86 -5.38
CA PRO A 160 10.88 -9.88 -5.56
C PRO A 160 10.45 -10.52 -4.24
N PRO A 161 9.23 -11.08 -4.15
CA PRO A 161 8.80 -11.84 -2.99
C PRO A 161 9.80 -12.96 -2.63
N GLY A 162 10.24 -13.00 -1.37
CA GLY A 162 11.19 -14.00 -0.86
C GLY A 162 12.66 -13.55 -0.94
N GLN A 163 12.98 -12.49 -1.68
CA GLN A 163 14.35 -11.96 -1.75
C GLN A 163 14.62 -10.96 -0.63
N VAL A 164 15.73 -11.16 0.10
CA VAL A 164 16.13 -10.28 1.21
C VAL A 164 16.85 -9.03 0.70
N MET A 165 17.79 -9.19 -0.23
CA MET A 165 18.62 -8.09 -0.71
C MET A 165 18.07 -7.44 -1.99
N PRO A 166 17.74 -6.13 -2.00
CA PRO A 166 17.28 -5.44 -3.19
C PRO A 166 18.39 -5.29 -4.25
N LYS A 167 18.01 -5.46 -5.52
CA LYS A 167 18.85 -5.13 -6.67
C LYS A 167 18.88 -3.61 -6.87
N LEU A 168 20.07 -3.05 -7.08
CA LEU A 168 20.21 -1.63 -7.37
C LEU A 168 19.69 -1.31 -8.78
N MET A 169 18.54 -0.67 -8.86
CA MET A 169 17.91 -0.20 -10.09
C MET A 169 16.92 0.92 -9.76
N ARG A 170 16.44 1.63 -10.79
CA ARG A 170 15.60 2.82 -10.61
C ARG A 170 14.11 2.45 -10.61
N PRO A 171 13.40 2.52 -9.46
CA PRO A 171 11.95 2.37 -9.47
C PRO A 171 11.27 3.64 -9.98
N GLY A 172 10.05 3.47 -10.46
CA GLY A 172 9.17 4.56 -10.85
C GLY A 172 8.00 4.74 -9.90
N ILE A 173 7.51 5.97 -9.82
CA ILE A 173 6.30 6.33 -9.10
C ILE A 173 5.51 7.30 -9.97
N ARG A 174 4.27 6.96 -10.31
CA ARG A 174 3.32 7.90 -10.94
C ARG A 174 2.18 8.19 -9.99
N ILE A 175 1.85 9.47 -9.83
CA ILE A 175 0.81 9.94 -8.93
C ILE A 175 -0.25 10.61 -9.80
N GLY A 176 -1.46 10.05 -9.82
CA GLY A 176 -2.57 10.57 -10.63
C GLY A 176 -3.29 11.74 -9.98
N GLU A 177 -4.27 12.26 -10.70
CA GLU A 177 -5.11 13.36 -10.23
C GLU A 177 -5.98 12.93 -9.02
N PRO A 178 -6.28 13.84 -8.08
CA PRO A 178 -7.19 13.55 -6.98
C PRO A 178 -8.60 13.21 -7.46
N LEU A 179 -9.11 12.06 -7.04
CA LEU A 179 -10.49 11.63 -7.28
C LEU A 179 -11.39 12.10 -6.14
N ASP A 180 -12.50 12.74 -6.50
CA ASP A 180 -13.52 13.18 -5.56
C ASP A 180 -14.73 12.23 -5.54
N PHE A 181 -15.02 11.72 -4.34
CA PHE A 181 -16.16 10.85 -4.05
C PHE A 181 -17.17 11.49 -3.09
N SER A 182 -17.12 12.81 -2.89
CA SER A 182 -18.04 13.58 -2.04
C SER A 182 -19.52 13.26 -2.31
N ARG A 183 -19.88 13.01 -3.59
CA ARG A 183 -21.23 12.58 -4.01
C ARG A 183 -21.75 11.29 -3.35
N TYR A 184 -20.87 10.48 -2.77
CA TYR A 184 -21.17 9.22 -2.10
C TYR A 184 -20.87 9.27 -0.59
N GLN A 185 -20.57 10.45 -0.04
CA GLN A 185 -20.24 10.59 1.37
C GLN A 185 -21.38 10.08 2.26
N GLY A 186 -21.05 9.33 3.31
CA GLY A 186 -22.01 8.68 4.20
C GLY A 186 -22.69 7.41 3.63
N MET A 187 -22.34 7.00 2.41
CA MET A 187 -22.81 5.73 1.81
C MET A 187 -21.82 4.57 2.05
N ASP A 188 -21.01 4.63 3.11
CA ASP A 188 -19.97 3.63 3.41
C ASP A 188 -20.52 2.26 3.86
N GLY A 189 -21.85 2.14 4.01
CA GLY A 189 -22.57 0.87 4.20
C GLY A 189 -23.05 0.20 2.90
N ASP A 190 -23.06 0.90 1.76
CA ASP A 190 -23.59 0.38 0.50
C ASP A 190 -22.52 -0.41 -0.28
N ARG A 191 -22.73 -1.72 -0.41
CA ARG A 191 -21.77 -2.63 -1.06
C ARG A 191 -21.54 -2.33 -2.53
N PHE A 192 -22.52 -1.81 -3.26
CA PHE A 192 -22.38 -1.47 -4.67
C PHE A 192 -21.60 -0.17 -4.86
N ILE A 193 -21.84 0.82 -4.01
CA ILE A 193 -21.07 2.07 -4.01
C ILE A 193 -19.62 1.80 -3.64
N LEU A 194 -19.36 1.04 -2.56
CA LEU A 194 -18.01 0.65 -2.15
C LEU A 194 -17.24 -0.07 -3.27
N ARG A 195 -17.93 -0.95 -4.01
CA ARG A 195 -17.35 -1.64 -5.16
C ARG A 195 -17.02 -0.69 -6.29
N SER A 196 -17.97 0.19 -6.65
CA SER A 196 -17.81 1.15 -7.74
C SER A 196 -16.66 2.12 -7.49
N VAL A 197 -16.59 2.70 -6.29
CA VAL A 197 -15.48 3.59 -5.86
C VAL A 197 -14.14 2.87 -5.93
N THR A 198 -14.09 1.64 -5.45
CA THR A 198 -12.83 0.86 -5.48
C THR A 198 -12.42 0.53 -6.90
N ASP A 199 -13.36 0.15 -7.77
CA ASP A 199 -13.05 -0.19 -9.15
C ASP A 199 -12.61 1.02 -9.96
N GLU A 200 -13.21 2.19 -9.73
CA GLU A 200 -12.77 3.46 -10.32
C GLU A 200 -11.32 3.78 -9.94
N VAL A 201 -10.97 3.68 -8.65
CA VAL A 201 -9.58 3.89 -8.20
C VAL A 201 -8.63 2.86 -8.79
N MET A 202 -9.03 1.58 -8.84
CA MET A 202 -8.20 0.53 -9.42
C MET A 202 -7.98 0.71 -10.93
N TYR A 203 -8.98 1.24 -11.64
CA TYR A 203 -8.86 1.58 -13.06
C TYR A 203 -7.85 2.72 -13.28
N GLU A 204 -7.87 3.75 -12.44
CA GLU A 204 -6.84 4.81 -12.50
C GLU A 204 -5.44 4.27 -12.21
N ILE A 205 -5.29 3.41 -11.20
CA ILE A 205 -4.01 2.75 -10.91
C ILE A 205 -3.55 1.91 -12.11
N MET A 206 -4.45 1.18 -12.77
CA MET A 206 -4.15 0.40 -13.98
C MET A 206 -3.63 1.29 -15.12
N LYS A 207 -4.28 2.43 -15.38
CA LYS A 207 -3.84 3.37 -16.41
C LYS A 207 -2.46 3.95 -16.10
N LEU A 208 -2.21 4.31 -14.84
CA LEU A 208 -0.92 4.85 -14.41
C LEU A 208 0.19 3.81 -14.48
N SER A 209 -0.08 2.57 -14.07
CA SER A 209 0.94 1.53 -13.97
C SER A 209 1.22 0.82 -15.30
N GLY A 210 0.23 0.75 -16.19
CA GLY A 210 0.29 -0.08 -17.41
C GLY A 210 0.31 -1.58 -17.13
N GLN A 211 -0.03 -2.01 -15.90
CA GLN A 211 -0.08 -3.42 -15.53
C GLN A 211 -1.28 -4.12 -16.19
N GLU A 212 -1.10 -5.39 -16.50
CA GLU A 212 -2.22 -6.29 -16.82
C GLU A 212 -3.14 -6.39 -15.60
N TYR A 213 -4.43 -6.10 -15.80
CA TYR A 213 -5.46 -6.26 -14.77
C TYR A 213 -6.03 -7.67 -14.76
N VAL A 214 -6.15 -8.26 -13.58
CA VAL A 214 -6.72 -9.58 -13.35
C VAL A 214 -7.90 -9.49 -12.38
N ASP A 215 -9.10 -9.82 -12.84
CA ASP A 215 -10.34 -9.76 -12.03
C ASP A 215 -10.50 -10.94 -11.05
N ILE A 216 -9.43 -11.24 -10.30
CA ILE A 216 -9.47 -12.11 -9.13
C ILE A 216 -8.72 -11.43 -7.99
N TYR A 217 -9.00 -11.82 -6.75
CA TYR A 217 -8.22 -11.31 -5.62
C TYR A 217 -6.81 -11.91 -5.62
N ALA A 218 -5.79 -11.08 -5.34
CA ALA A 218 -4.40 -11.53 -5.24
C ALA A 218 -4.19 -12.68 -4.23
N THR A 219 -5.03 -12.78 -3.19
CA THR A 219 -5.01 -13.91 -2.25
C THR A 219 -5.46 -15.23 -2.88
N ALA A 220 -6.40 -15.19 -3.83
CA ALA A 220 -6.83 -16.37 -4.58
C ALA A 220 -5.75 -16.78 -5.59
N ALA A 221 -5.17 -15.82 -6.32
CA ALA A 221 -4.06 -16.07 -7.24
C ALA A 221 -2.86 -16.74 -6.55
N LYS A 222 -2.48 -16.25 -5.36
CA LYS A 222 -1.41 -16.88 -4.55
C LYS A 222 -1.69 -18.34 -4.20
N ARG A 223 -2.95 -18.68 -3.89
CA ARG A 223 -3.34 -20.07 -3.59
C ARG A 223 -3.22 -20.94 -4.83
N GLN A 224 -3.73 -20.47 -5.96
CA GLN A 224 -3.66 -21.19 -7.24
C GLN A 224 -2.20 -21.45 -7.68
N ILE A 225 -1.32 -20.45 -7.55
CA ILE A 225 0.12 -20.59 -7.85
C ILE A 225 0.77 -21.63 -6.93
N ALA A 226 0.46 -21.60 -5.63
CA ALA A 226 1.01 -22.56 -4.67
C ALA A 226 0.53 -24.00 -4.93
N GLU A 227 -0.75 -24.18 -5.25
CA GLU A 227 -1.34 -25.48 -5.59
C GLU A 227 -0.73 -26.05 -6.88
N ALA A 228 -0.58 -25.22 -7.92
CA ALA A 228 0.06 -25.63 -9.17
C ALA A 228 1.53 -26.04 -8.98
N ALA A 229 2.27 -25.34 -8.11
CA ALA A 229 3.65 -25.69 -7.78
C ALA A 229 3.74 -27.04 -7.04
N LYS A 230 2.79 -27.30 -6.12
CA LYS A 230 2.71 -28.58 -5.40
C LYS A 230 2.44 -29.76 -6.34
N ASN A 231 1.48 -29.61 -7.26
CA ASN A 231 1.10 -30.66 -8.20
C ASN A 231 2.25 -31.04 -9.16
N LYS A 232 3.01 -30.04 -9.66
CA LYS A 232 4.21 -30.28 -10.48
C LYS A 232 5.34 -30.98 -9.72
N GLY A 233 5.40 -30.82 -8.39
CA GLY A 233 6.36 -31.51 -7.53
C GLY A 233 6.02 -32.98 -7.33
N THR A 234 4.73 -33.29 -7.13
CA THR A 234 4.25 -34.68 -6.98
C THR A 234 4.40 -35.53 -8.24
N ASP A 235 4.18 -34.95 -9.42
CA ASP A 235 4.38 -35.66 -10.70
C ASP A 235 5.86 -35.99 -10.98
N ARG A 236 6.79 -35.23 -10.42
CA ARG A 236 8.25 -35.46 -10.55
C ARG A 236 8.83 -36.42 -9.51
N SER A 237 8.14 -36.62 -8.39
CA SER A 237 8.56 -37.58 -7.34
C SER A 237 7.95 -38.98 -7.51
N GLY A 238 6.99 -39.13 -8.43
CA GLY A 238 6.35 -40.40 -8.77
C GLY A 238 6.85 -41.03 -10.08
N ALA A 239 7.91 -40.48 -10.68
CA ALA A 239 8.57 -40.97 -11.89
C ALA A 239 9.97 -41.48 -11.57
#